data_AF-A0A3D1SN52-F1
#
_entry.id   AF-A0A3D1SN52-F1
#
_cell.length_a   1.000
_cell.length_b   1.000
_cell.length_c   1.000
_cell.angle_alpha   90.00
_cell.angle_beta   90.00
_cell.angle_gamma   90.00
#
_symmetry.space_group_name_H-M   'P 1'
#
loop_
_entity.id
_entity.type
_entity.pdbx_description
1 polymer ?
#
loop_
_entity_poly.entity_id
_entity_poly.type
_entity_poly.pdbx_seq_one_letter_code
_entity_poly.pdbx_strand_id
1 'polypeptide(L)'
;ILRKDLSMESICVRPEEITPGVIITYKLRRDQRPVHPEKEWHGKVLLYNSLCHRAKVQSLVEGYEDCEDDVRLEQIVKIEKPHDTLPHLIG
;
A
#
# COMPACT_ATOMS: atom_id res chain seq x y z
N ILE A 1 -23.83 20.97 -13.16
CA ILE A 1 -23.65 19.98 -12.07
C ILE A 1 -22.15 19.72 -11.94
N LEU A 2 -21.48 20.48 -11.08
CA LEU A 2 -20.04 20.31 -10.81
C LEU A 2 -19.87 18.99 -10.05
N ARG A 3 -19.15 18.02 -10.63
CA ARG A 3 -18.71 16.82 -9.91
C ARG A 3 -17.61 17.21 -8.93
N LYS A 4 -18.00 17.69 -7.75
CA LYS A 4 -17.18 17.70 -6.53
C LYS A 4 -17.28 16.30 -5.93
N ASP A 5 -16.22 15.50 -6.05
CA ASP A 5 -15.78 14.48 -5.09
C ASP A 5 -14.69 13.58 -5.70
N LEU A 6 -13.57 14.20 -6.09
CA LEU A 6 -12.29 13.51 -6.28
C LEU A 6 -11.24 14.19 -5.40
N SER A 7 -11.60 14.51 -4.17
CA SER A 7 -10.63 14.68 -3.11
C SER A 7 -10.33 13.26 -2.61
N MET A 8 -9.49 12.52 -3.32
CA MET A 8 -8.72 11.47 -2.67
C MET A 8 -7.97 12.21 -1.57
N GLU A 9 -8.44 12.11 -0.33
CA GLU A 9 -7.66 12.49 0.84
C GLU A 9 -6.38 11.67 0.76
N SER A 10 -5.36 12.24 0.12
CA SER A 10 -4.06 11.62 0.00
C SER A 10 -3.49 11.68 1.40
N ILE A 11 -3.71 10.62 2.17
CA ILE A 11 -2.90 10.33 3.33
C ILE A 11 -1.46 10.50 2.85
N CYS A 12 -0.74 11.48 3.41
CA CYS A 12 0.61 11.86 3.02
C CYS A 12 1.59 10.72 3.33
N VAL A 13 1.57 9.67 2.51
CA VAL A 13 2.55 8.59 2.56
C VAL A 13 3.87 9.16 2.07
N ARG A 14 4.87 9.17 2.94
CA ARG A 14 6.20 9.65 2.59
C ARG A 14 7.00 8.51 1.93
N PRO A 15 7.66 8.75 0.79
CA PRO A 15 8.49 7.74 0.11
C PRO A 15 9.48 7.03 1.04
N GLU A 16 10.04 7.76 2.00
CA GLU A 16 11.06 7.28 2.94
C GLU A 16 10.51 6.24 3.93
N GLU A 17 9.19 6.19 4.11
CA GLU A 17 8.50 5.21 4.97
C GLU A 17 8.25 3.88 4.23
N ILE A 18 8.51 3.81 2.92
CA ILE A 18 8.31 2.61 2.11
C ILE A 18 9.61 1.83 2.01
N THR A 19 9.76 0.86 2.91
CA THR A 19 10.90 -0.07 2.91
C THR A 19 10.43 -1.51 2.68
N PRO A 20 11.28 -2.38 2.10
CA PRO A 20 11.00 -3.81 2.04
C PRO A 20 10.59 -4.38 3.40
N GLY A 21 9.57 -5.23 3.41
CA GLY A 21 9.03 -5.86 4.61
C GLY A 21 7.81 -5.19 5.21
N VAL A 22 7.59 -3.90 4.93
CA VAL A 22 6.44 -3.13 5.43
C VAL A 22 5.15 -3.60 4.76
N ILE A 23 4.05 -3.61 5.52
CA ILE A 23 2.72 -3.90 5.01
C ILE A 23 2.03 -2.58 4.64
N ILE A 24 1.39 -2.55 3.48
CA ILE A 24 0.68 -1.39 2.98
C ILE A 24 -0.73 -1.75 2.56
N THR A 25 -1.64 -0.78 2.68
CA THR A 25 -2.96 -0.81 2.07
C THR A 25 -2.92 0.03 0.79
N TYR A 26 -3.38 -0.51 -0.33
CA TYR A 26 -3.35 0.16 -1.63
C TYR A 26 -4.61 -0.10 -2.45
N LYS A 27 -4.82 0.72 -3.49
CA LYS A 27 -5.92 0.55 -4.46
C LYS A 27 -5.35 0.27 -5.84
N LEU A 28 -5.81 -0.81 -6.46
CA LEU A 28 -5.46 -1.13 -7.83
C LEU A 28 -6.14 -0.15 -8.80
N ARG A 29 -5.43 0.21 -9.87
CA ARG A 29 -6.00 1.00 -10.96
C ARG A 29 -6.86 0.14 -11.87
N ARG A 30 -7.67 0.79 -12.71
CA ARG A 30 -8.57 0.11 -13.65
C ARG A 30 -7.84 -0.71 -14.72
N ASP A 31 -6.59 -0.38 -15.01
CA ASP A 31 -5.70 -1.10 -15.92
C ASP A 31 -4.95 -2.27 -15.25
N GLN A 32 -5.06 -2.42 -13.93
CA GLN A 32 -4.46 -3.51 -13.16
C GLN A 32 -5.50 -4.60 -12.87
N ARG A 33 -5.03 -5.85 -12.78
CA ARG A 33 -5.87 -6.99 -12.47
C ARG A 33 -5.57 -7.48 -11.05
N PRO A 34 -6.59 -7.94 -10.32
CA PRO A 34 -8.01 -7.95 -10.69
C PRO A 34 -8.67 -6.56 -10.61
N VAL A 35 -9.62 -6.29 -11.50
CA VAL A 35 -10.23 -4.95 -11.65
C VAL A 35 -11.34 -4.76 -10.61
N HIS A 36 -10.95 -4.39 -9.39
CA HIS A 36 -11.85 -4.01 -8.29
C HIS A 36 -11.40 -2.66 -7.71
N PRO A 37 -11.63 -1.53 -8.41
CA PRO A 37 -11.12 -0.21 -8.01
C PRO A 37 -11.70 0.30 -6.68
N GLU A 38 -12.85 -0.24 -6.26
CA GLU A 38 -13.47 0.01 -4.95
C GLU A 38 -12.79 -0.72 -3.81
N LYS A 39 -12.03 -1.79 -4.09
CA LYS A 39 -11.44 -2.67 -3.09
C LYS A 39 -10.08 -2.16 -2.64
N GLU A 40 -9.86 -2.18 -1.33
CA GLU A 40 -8.56 -2.00 -0.72
C GLU A 40 -7.83 -3.33 -0.63
N TRP A 41 -6.58 -3.31 -1.09
CA TRP A 41 -5.69 -4.44 -1.13
C TRP A 41 -4.64 -4.30 -0.05
N HIS A 42 -4.28 -5.42 0.55
CA HIS A 42 -3.24 -5.49 1.58
C HIS A 42 -2.08 -6.26 1.02
N GLY A 43 -0.87 -5.72 1.19
CA GLY A 43 0.30 -6.35 0.62
C GLY A 43 1.59 -5.96 1.32
N LYS A 44 2.58 -6.84 1.21
CA LYS A 44 3.92 -6.66 1.77
C LYS A 44 4.86 -6.13 0.70
N VAL A 45 5.53 -5.03 0.98
CA VAL A 45 6.53 -4.46 0.07
C VAL A 45 7.71 -5.42 -0.05
N LEU A 46 8.01 -5.86 -1.26
CA LEU A 46 9.20 -6.67 -1.58
C LEU A 46 10.37 -5.77 -1.97
N LEU A 47 10.09 -4.71 -2.73
CA LEU A 47 11.08 -3.76 -3.24
C LEU A 47 10.45 -2.38 -3.41
N TYR A 48 11.22 -1.32 -3.18
CA TYR A 48 10.82 0.05 -3.52
C TYR A 48 11.89 0.75 -4.35
N ASN A 49 11.50 1.30 -5.49
CA ASN A 49 12.34 2.17 -6.32
C ASN A 49 11.94 3.62 -6.07
N SER A 50 12.79 4.33 -5.33
CA SER A 50 12.57 5.74 -4.98
C SER A 50 12.72 6.71 -6.16
N LEU A 51 13.46 6.35 -7.21
CA LEU A 51 13.65 7.20 -8.39
C LEU A 51 12.37 7.36 -9.21
N CYS A 52 11.51 6.34 -9.20
CA CYS A 52 10.25 6.34 -9.95
C CYS A 52 9.01 6.12 -9.06
N HIS A 53 9.18 6.14 -7.73
CA HIS A 53 8.13 5.94 -6.74
C HIS A 53 7.26 4.70 -6.97
N ARG A 54 7.91 3.57 -7.26
CA ARG A 54 7.27 2.27 -7.55
C ARG A 54 7.65 1.22 -6.53
N ALA A 55 6.65 0.60 -5.92
CA ALA A 55 6.79 -0.55 -5.04
C ALA A 55 6.40 -1.83 -5.77
N LYS A 56 7.20 -2.89 -5.60
CA LYS A 56 6.77 -4.25 -5.89
C LYS A 56 6.19 -4.84 -4.61
N VAL A 57 4.97 -5.34 -4.65
CA VAL A 57 4.19 -5.72 -3.48
C VAL A 57 3.65 -7.13 -3.66
N GLN A 58 3.84 -8.00 -2.67
CA GLN A 58 3.16 -9.29 -2.62
C GLN A 58 1.80 -9.12 -1.94
N SER A 59 0.73 -9.58 -2.58
CA SER A 59 -0.60 -9.55 -1.96
C SER A 59 -0.67 -10.48 -0.76
N LEU A 60 -1.31 -10.00 0.31
CA LEU A 60 -1.62 -10.77 1.53
C LEU A 60 -3.11 -11.16 1.58
N VAL A 61 -3.87 -10.90 0.52
CA VAL A 61 -5.28 -11.24 0.42
C VAL A 61 -5.43 -12.72 0.10
N GLU A 62 -6.32 -13.41 0.82
CA GLU A 62 -6.60 -14.83 0.62
C GLU A 62 -6.98 -15.15 -0.84
N GLY A 63 -6.32 -16.15 -1.43
CA GLY A 63 -6.49 -16.55 -2.82
C GLY A 63 -5.68 -15.74 -3.84
N TYR A 64 -4.83 -14.82 -3.37
CA TYR A 64 -3.94 -13.97 -4.18
C TYR A 64 -2.50 -13.93 -3.62
N GLU A 65 -2.10 -14.90 -2.81
CA GLU A 65 -0.80 -14.92 -2.10
C GLU A 65 0.41 -15.01 -3.04
N ASP A 66 0.21 -15.59 -4.23
CA ASP A 66 1.21 -15.70 -5.28
C ASP A 66 1.23 -14.47 -6.23
N CYS A 67 0.35 -13.50 -6.01
CA CYS A 67 0.26 -12.31 -6.85
C CYS A 67 1.25 -11.23 -6.39
N GLU A 68 2.00 -10.72 -7.35
CA GLU A 68 2.86 -9.55 -7.18
C GLU A 68 2.31 -8.36 -7.98
N ASP A 69 2.12 -7.24 -7.28
CA ASP A 69 1.60 -6.00 -7.85
C ASP A 69 2.69 -4.93 -7.97
N ASP A 70 2.65 -4.17 -9.06
CA ASP A 70 3.42 -2.94 -9.24
C ASP A 70 2.55 -1.76 -8.76
N VAL A 71 2.86 -1.26 -7.56
CA VAL A 71 2.07 -0.26 -6.85
C VAL A 71 2.82 1.07 -6.87
N ARG A 72 2.21 2.11 -7.44
CA ARG A 72 2.77 3.46 -7.37
C ARG A 72 2.48 4.11 -6.03
N LEU A 73 3.33 5.04 -5.62
CA LEU A 73 3.17 5.78 -4.35
C LEU A 73 1.76 6.37 -4.19
N GLU A 74 1.19 6.96 -5.24
CA GLU A 74 -0.15 7.55 -5.23
C GLU A 74 -1.30 6.54 -5.02
N GLN A 75 -1.03 5.25 -5.14
CA GLN A 75 -2.00 4.17 -4.91
C GLN A 75 -1.99 3.68 -3.46
N ILE A 76 -0.95 4.03 -2.70
CA ILE A 76 -0.79 3.60 -1.32
C ILE A 76 -1.66 4.50 -0.44
N VAL A 77 -2.64 3.89 0.20
CA VAL A 77 -3.58 4.56 1.09
C VAL A 77 -3.03 4.61 2.52
N LYS A 78 -2.34 3.55 2.94
CA LYS A 78 -1.84 3.43 4.32
C LYS A 78 -0.56 2.61 4.35
N ILE A 79 0.34 2.99 5.26
CA ILE A 79 1.45 2.15 5.71
C ILE A 79 1.10 1.60 7.08
N GLU A 80 1.08 0.29 7.21
CA GLU A 80 1.04 -0.36 8.51
C GLU A 80 2.45 -0.33 9.10
N LYS A 81 2.66 0.60 10.03
CA LYS A 81 3.87 0.55 10.85
C LYS A 81 3.75 -0.72 11.69
N PRO A 82 4.79 -1.58 11.75
CA PRO A 82 4.83 -2.56 12.81
C PRO A 82 4.68 -1.75 14.09
N HIS A 83 3.60 -2.03 14.85
CA HIS A 83 3.55 -1.56 16.23
C HIS A 83 4.86 -2.08 16.83
N ASP A 84 5.77 -1.18 17.18
CA ASP A 84 6.86 -1.53 18.08
C ASP A 84 6.19 -2.22 19.25
N THR A 85 6.39 -3.52 19.34
CA THR A 85 5.92 -4.33 20.44
C THR A 85 6.50 -3.67 21.68
N LEU A 86 5.61 -3.05 22.47
CA LEU A 86 5.76 -2.54 23.83
C LEU A 86 7.21 -2.48 24.37
N PRO A 87 7.73 -1.33 24.83
CA PRO A 87 8.85 -1.38 25.75
C PRO A 87 8.36 -2.08 27.03
N HIS A 88 8.74 -3.36 27.12
CA HIS A 88 8.92 -4.20 28.29
C HIS A 88 8.14 -3.79 29.54
N LEU A 89 7.18 -4.64 29.92
CA LEU A 89 6.95 -4.92 31.34
C LEU A 89 8.28 -5.41 31.94
N ILE A 90 9.06 -4.49 32.51
CA ILE A 90 10.02 -4.82 33.57
C ILE A 90 9.33 -4.39 34.85
N GLY A 91 9.07 -5.37 35.71
CA GLY A 91 8.38 -5.22 36.98
C GLY A 91 9.19 -4.54 38.08
#